data_AF-A0A6N7KNV4-F1
#
_entry.id   AF-A0A6N7KNV4-F1
#
_cell.length_a   1.000
_cell.length_b   1.000
_cell.length_c   1.000
_cell.angle_alpha   90.00
_cell.angle_beta   90.00
_cell.angle_gamma   90.00
#
_symmetry.space_group_name_H-M   'P 1'
#
loop_
_entity.id
_entity.type
_entity.pdbx_description
1 polymer ?
#
loop_
_entity_poly.entity_id
_entity_poly.type
_entity_poly.pdbx_seq_one_letter_code
_entity_poly.pdbx_strand_id
1 'polypeptide(L)'
;MAVVVRNEDEASLRDLIERSSELKGELVAFAQSARFDRWLTPLLLEAAGPQRQLEEGDAIRIIDNFILRYRLPDGSTVVDRFVAGRRGLTEADREMLLGWRDPVEGIFEIRRKDGDAVVLLNLIDDLEYRTYSNVGRVAFRGVSKGGFLHTCLVPVHSVDGAWLISGMMSSYPKSSATEIAQAALQLATEHPSLVFRSPEKIEQGWRSMREDRTAFIEFCGSDELVLPPAETEERLNAYYRHRQEAAVAEHPDRARGRRLPGLAFPAFELPRGLAESETVGAIYDEVDGLNFYPDYGMLRDLFADPALPGRRQHQDLLRVYLREESIAPLPLRRLAAAHPETVDEVFRKLLRKPGFTWDEHGEELLRRRKPWYYEQEPRPGVSVIGERLSELAAGGRRQRFTRTRRVPGRPGHP
;
A
#
# COMPACT_ATOMS: atom_id res chain seq x y z
N MET A 1 5.66 -47.78 -6.97
CA MET A 1 4.36 -47.65 -6.28
C MET A 1 3.92 -46.20 -6.41
N ALA A 2 2.93 -45.96 -7.26
CA ALA A 2 2.38 -44.64 -7.52
C ALA A 2 1.48 -44.25 -6.35
N VAL A 3 1.78 -43.12 -5.72
CA VAL A 3 0.99 -42.56 -4.62
C VAL A 3 -0.29 -41.97 -5.20
N VAL A 4 -1.38 -42.74 -5.06
CA VAL A 4 -2.76 -42.31 -5.29
C VAL A 4 -3.17 -41.45 -4.08
N VAL A 5 -2.75 -40.19 -4.07
CA VAL A 5 -3.20 -39.20 -3.05
C VAL A 5 -3.80 -37.95 -3.73
N ARG A 6 -3.58 -37.73 -5.04
CA ARG A 6 -4.11 -36.54 -5.74
C ARG A 6 -5.63 -36.48 -5.90
N ASN A 7 -6.34 -37.61 -5.92
CA ASN A 7 -7.77 -37.62 -6.28
C ASN A 7 -8.71 -37.17 -5.16
N GLU A 8 -8.38 -37.45 -3.88
CA GLU A 8 -9.24 -37.04 -2.75
C GLU A 8 -9.09 -35.53 -2.45
N ASP A 9 -7.87 -35.01 -2.54
CA ASP A 9 -7.58 -33.58 -2.39
C ASP A 9 -8.23 -32.73 -3.51
N GLU A 10 -8.23 -33.23 -4.76
CA GLU A 10 -8.87 -32.54 -5.90
C GLU A 10 -10.41 -32.55 -5.81
N ALA A 11 -11.02 -33.65 -5.34
CA ALA A 11 -12.46 -33.72 -5.12
C ALA A 11 -12.89 -32.80 -3.96
N SER A 12 -12.14 -32.81 -2.85
CA SER A 12 -12.37 -31.92 -1.71
C SER A 12 -12.26 -30.44 -2.08
N LEU A 13 -11.25 -30.07 -2.90
CA LEU A 13 -11.11 -28.70 -3.38
C LEU A 13 -12.28 -28.27 -4.26
N ARG A 14 -12.78 -29.16 -5.13
CA ARG A 14 -13.93 -28.84 -5.99
C ARG A 14 -15.18 -28.54 -5.17
N ASP A 15 -15.46 -29.35 -4.16
CA ASP A 15 -16.60 -29.16 -3.26
C ASP A 15 -16.47 -27.84 -2.48
N LEU A 16 -15.25 -27.49 -2.04
CA LEU A 16 -14.97 -26.20 -1.41
C LEU A 16 -15.18 -25.01 -2.34
N ILE A 17 -14.80 -25.13 -3.62
CA ILE A 17 -15.02 -24.08 -4.64
C ILE A 17 -16.51 -23.90 -4.90
N GLU A 18 -17.27 -25.00 -5.01
CA GLU A 18 -18.72 -24.95 -5.18
C GLU A 18 -19.38 -24.28 -3.96
N ARG A 19 -19.00 -24.69 -2.75
CA ARG A 19 -19.48 -24.07 -1.51
C ARG A 19 -19.12 -22.59 -1.42
N SER A 20 -17.91 -22.21 -1.82
CA SER A 20 -17.49 -20.80 -1.90
C SER A 20 -18.40 -20.01 -2.84
N SER A 21 -18.76 -20.58 -3.99
CA SER A 21 -19.66 -19.94 -4.96
C SER A 21 -21.06 -19.71 -4.39
N GLU A 22 -21.62 -20.69 -3.66
CA GLU A 22 -22.91 -20.56 -2.98
C GLU A 22 -22.88 -19.44 -1.93
N LEU A 23 -21.89 -19.48 -1.03
CA LEU A 23 -21.72 -18.49 0.04
C LEU A 23 -21.54 -17.08 -0.54
N LYS A 24 -20.78 -16.95 -1.64
CA LYS A 24 -20.61 -15.65 -2.32
C LYS A 24 -21.92 -15.14 -2.89
N GLY A 25 -22.73 -16.00 -3.52
CA GLY A 25 -24.05 -15.63 -4.04
C GLY A 25 -24.99 -15.14 -2.94
N GLU A 26 -25.04 -15.85 -1.81
CA GLU A 26 -25.83 -15.45 -0.64
C GLU A 26 -25.36 -14.12 -0.03
N LEU A 27 -24.04 -13.90 0.00
CA LEU A 27 -23.44 -12.68 0.51
C LEU A 27 -23.72 -11.48 -0.40
N VAL A 28 -23.67 -11.66 -1.72
CA VAL A 28 -24.08 -10.62 -2.69
C VAL A 28 -25.54 -10.25 -2.49
N ALA A 29 -26.44 -11.24 -2.41
CA ALA A 29 -27.86 -11.00 -2.17
C ALA A 29 -28.12 -10.28 -0.83
N PHE A 30 -27.37 -10.63 0.22
CA PHE A 30 -27.44 -9.94 1.50
C PHE A 30 -26.97 -8.48 1.41
N ALA A 31 -25.88 -8.23 0.71
CA ALA A 31 -25.29 -6.90 0.54
C ALA A 31 -26.17 -5.97 -0.32
N GLN A 32 -26.94 -6.52 -1.25
CA GLN A 32 -27.88 -5.79 -2.11
C GLN A 32 -29.26 -5.61 -1.47
N SER A 33 -29.45 -6.03 -0.21
CA SER A 33 -30.70 -5.79 0.50
C SER A 33 -30.87 -4.33 0.90
N ALA A 34 -32.12 -3.88 1.06
CA ALA A 34 -32.48 -2.50 1.43
C ALA A 34 -31.78 -1.96 2.70
N ARG A 35 -31.29 -2.86 3.55
CA ARG A 35 -30.49 -2.51 4.73
C ARG A 35 -29.22 -1.74 4.36
N PHE A 36 -28.62 -2.03 3.20
CA PHE A 36 -27.31 -1.50 2.79
C PHE A 36 -27.39 -0.39 1.74
N ASP A 37 -28.55 -0.14 1.15
CA ASP A 37 -28.76 0.88 0.11
C ASP A 37 -28.19 2.24 0.46
N ARG A 38 -28.32 2.65 1.74
CA ARG A 38 -27.82 3.95 2.20
C ARG A 38 -26.31 4.11 2.09
N TRP A 39 -25.55 3.02 1.95
CA TRP A 39 -24.10 3.04 1.78
C TRP A 39 -23.67 2.58 0.38
N LEU A 40 -24.32 1.56 -0.18
CA LEU A 40 -23.96 1.04 -1.50
C LEU A 40 -24.40 1.99 -2.64
N THR A 41 -25.59 2.57 -2.56
CA THR A 41 -26.13 3.44 -3.61
C THR A 41 -25.27 4.68 -3.84
N PRO A 42 -24.80 5.42 -2.80
CA PRO A 42 -23.88 6.53 -3.00
C PRO A 42 -22.61 6.15 -3.78
N LEU A 43 -22.00 5.00 -3.48
CA LEU A 43 -20.78 4.53 -4.17
C LEU A 43 -21.03 4.27 -5.66
N LEU A 44 -22.16 3.64 -5.98
CA LEU A 44 -22.56 3.39 -7.37
C LEU A 44 -22.89 4.68 -8.12
N LEU A 45 -23.56 5.64 -7.47
CA LEU A 45 -23.89 6.93 -8.06
C LEU A 45 -22.66 7.79 -8.30
N GLU A 46 -21.70 7.78 -7.37
CA GLU A 46 -20.43 8.48 -7.51
C GLU A 46 -19.66 7.96 -8.72
N ALA A 47 -19.54 6.64 -8.85
CA ALA A 47 -18.89 6.01 -9.99
C ALA A 47 -19.62 6.24 -11.33
N ALA A 48 -20.94 6.35 -11.30
CA ALA A 48 -21.74 6.66 -12.49
C ALA A 48 -21.56 8.11 -12.99
N GLY A 49 -20.97 8.98 -12.15
CA GLY A 49 -20.73 10.38 -12.43
C GLY A 49 -22.00 11.21 -12.69
N PRO A 50 -21.85 12.48 -13.07
CA PRO A 50 -22.98 13.38 -13.36
C PRO A 50 -23.89 12.86 -14.47
N GLN A 51 -23.34 12.11 -15.43
CA GLN A 51 -24.04 11.55 -16.58
C GLN A 51 -24.84 10.28 -16.23
N ARG A 52 -24.68 9.75 -15.01
CA ARG A 52 -25.32 8.52 -14.52
C ARG A 52 -25.11 7.32 -15.45
N GLN A 53 -23.90 7.18 -15.97
CA GLN A 53 -23.50 6.04 -16.79
C GLN A 53 -22.52 5.20 -16.00
N LEU A 54 -22.91 3.97 -15.68
CA LEU A 54 -22.07 3.01 -14.96
C LEU A 54 -21.84 1.79 -15.85
N GLU A 55 -20.57 1.55 -16.17
CA GLU A 55 -20.13 0.32 -16.83
C GLU A 55 -20.40 -0.88 -15.91
N GLU A 56 -20.85 -2.00 -16.48
CA GLU A 56 -21.19 -3.20 -15.71
C GLU A 56 -19.98 -3.72 -14.91
N GLY A 57 -18.79 -3.70 -15.51
CA GLY A 57 -17.56 -4.11 -14.83
C GLY A 57 -17.23 -3.25 -13.61
N ASP A 58 -17.50 -1.95 -13.69
CA ASP A 58 -17.31 -1.04 -12.55
C ASP A 58 -18.34 -1.28 -11.45
N ALA A 59 -19.60 -1.52 -11.82
CA ALA A 59 -20.63 -1.90 -10.86
C ALA A 59 -20.24 -3.19 -10.10
N ILE A 60 -19.77 -4.22 -10.81
CA ILE A 60 -19.32 -5.47 -10.20
C ILE A 60 -18.17 -5.22 -9.22
N ARG A 61 -17.16 -4.44 -9.63
CA ARG A 61 -16.00 -4.12 -8.78
C ARG A 61 -16.39 -3.34 -7.53
N ILE A 62 -17.29 -2.35 -7.65
CA ILE A 62 -17.77 -1.55 -6.52
C ILE A 62 -18.54 -2.43 -5.53
N ILE A 63 -19.43 -3.28 -6.03
CA ILE A 63 -20.19 -4.22 -5.20
C ILE A 63 -19.24 -5.19 -4.50
N ASP A 64 -18.23 -5.71 -5.21
CA ASP A 64 -17.28 -6.66 -4.62
C ASP A 64 -16.45 -6.00 -3.51
N ASN A 65 -15.93 -4.80 -3.75
CA ASN A 65 -15.20 -4.02 -2.75
C ASN A 65 -16.09 -3.66 -1.55
N PHE A 66 -17.35 -3.28 -1.80
CA PHE A 66 -18.33 -3.01 -0.75
C PHE A 66 -18.57 -4.23 0.15
N ILE A 67 -18.69 -5.41 -0.44
CA ILE A 67 -18.91 -6.64 0.29
C ILE A 67 -17.68 -7.01 1.13
N LEU A 68 -16.49 -6.94 0.53
CA LEU A 68 -15.28 -7.55 1.08
C LEU A 68 -14.52 -6.63 2.03
N ARG A 69 -14.45 -5.33 1.76
CA ARG A 69 -13.51 -4.41 2.45
C ARG A 69 -14.16 -3.18 3.05
N TYR A 70 -15.33 -2.75 2.56
CA TYR A 70 -15.96 -1.52 3.04
C TYR A 70 -16.32 -1.60 4.53
N ARG A 71 -15.81 -0.63 5.28
CA ARG A 71 -16.04 -0.49 6.72
C ARG A 71 -17.27 0.39 6.95
N LEU A 72 -18.26 -0.18 7.61
CA LEU A 72 -19.47 0.53 8.02
C LEU A 72 -19.15 1.48 9.19
N PRO A 73 -20.05 2.41 9.56
CA PRO A 73 -19.78 3.38 10.62
C PRO A 73 -19.41 2.81 12.00
N ASP A 74 -19.74 1.54 12.25
CA ASP A 74 -19.38 0.81 13.47
C ASP A 74 -18.08 0.00 13.33
N GLY A 75 -17.35 0.15 12.23
CA GLY A 75 -16.11 -0.57 11.92
C GLY A 75 -16.31 -1.99 11.36
N SER A 76 -17.54 -2.51 11.33
CA SER A 76 -17.83 -3.84 10.77
C SER A 76 -17.86 -3.84 9.24
N THR A 77 -17.54 -4.96 8.62
CA THR A 77 -17.75 -5.21 7.18
C THR A 77 -19.10 -5.88 6.93
N VAL A 78 -19.54 -5.96 5.67
CA VAL A 78 -20.74 -6.71 5.29
C VAL A 78 -20.59 -8.20 5.63
N VAL A 79 -19.40 -8.76 5.43
CA VAL A 79 -19.03 -10.12 5.85
C VAL A 79 -19.25 -10.31 7.35
N ASP A 80 -18.73 -9.41 8.19
CA ASP A 80 -18.87 -9.53 9.66
C ASP A 80 -20.35 -9.60 10.07
N ARG A 81 -21.19 -8.74 9.49
CA ARG A 81 -22.63 -8.71 9.77
C ARG A 81 -23.35 -9.95 9.25
N PHE A 82 -22.94 -10.48 8.10
CA PHE A 82 -23.51 -11.71 7.54
C PHE A 82 -23.22 -12.91 8.44
N VAL A 83 -21.96 -13.07 8.87
CA VAL A 83 -21.52 -14.17 9.74
C VAL A 83 -22.17 -14.09 11.11
N ALA A 84 -22.27 -12.89 11.70
CA ALA A 84 -22.92 -12.69 13.00
C ALA A 84 -24.43 -12.93 12.95
N GLY A 85 -25.09 -12.63 11.82
CA GLY A 85 -26.53 -12.76 11.64
C GLY A 85 -27.02 -14.19 11.35
N ARG A 86 -26.12 -15.12 10.99
CA ARG A 86 -26.50 -16.48 10.55
C ARG A 86 -26.01 -17.55 11.53
N ARG A 87 -26.97 -18.28 12.13
CA ARG A 87 -26.68 -19.39 13.05
C ARG A 87 -26.42 -20.73 12.36
N GLY A 88 -26.86 -20.90 11.11
CA GLY A 88 -26.73 -22.15 10.35
C GLY A 88 -25.41 -22.36 9.60
N LEU A 89 -24.45 -21.43 9.72
CA LEU A 89 -23.14 -21.58 9.10
C LEU A 89 -22.30 -22.58 9.89
N THR A 90 -21.64 -23.50 9.18
CA THR A 90 -20.62 -24.37 9.77
C THR A 90 -19.38 -23.55 10.15
N GLU A 91 -18.49 -24.10 10.99
CA GLU A 91 -17.26 -23.37 11.35
C GLU A 91 -16.37 -23.10 10.13
N ALA A 92 -16.25 -24.08 9.23
CA ALA A 92 -15.51 -23.92 7.97
C ALA A 92 -16.11 -22.81 7.08
N ASP A 93 -17.44 -22.68 7.01
CA ASP A 93 -18.09 -21.58 6.29
C ASP A 93 -17.76 -20.22 6.93
N ARG A 94 -17.74 -20.15 8.26
CA ARG A 94 -17.41 -18.93 9.00
C ARG A 94 -15.97 -18.50 8.74
N GLU A 95 -15.03 -19.43 8.87
CA GLU A 95 -13.61 -19.19 8.58
C GLU A 95 -13.40 -18.74 7.13
N MET A 96 -14.03 -19.42 6.17
CA MET A 96 -13.98 -19.04 4.76
C MET A 96 -14.48 -17.62 4.52
N LEU A 97 -15.68 -17.28 5.01
CA LEU A 97 -16.25 -15.94 4.86
C LEU A 97 -15.38 -14.87 5.53
N LEU A 98 -14.94 -15.09 6.76
CA LEU A 98 -14.10 -14.14 7.49
C LEU A 98 -12.72 -13.95 6.83
N GLY A 99 -12.20 -14.96 6.14
CA GLY A 99 -10.99 -14.87 5.33
C GLY A 99 -11.15 -13.94 4.12
N TRP A 100 -12.37 -13.74 3.62
CA TRP A 100 -12.61 -12.84 2.48
C TRP A 100 -12.53 -11.35 2.83
N ARG A 101 -12.34 -10.98 4.11
CA ARG A 101 -12.11 -9.60 4.55
C ARG A 101 -10.75 -9.04 4.14
N ASP A 102 -9.83 -9.92 3.75
CA ASP A 102 -8.49 -9.58 3.27
C ASP A 102 -8.27 -10.13 1.85
N PRO A 103 -8.99 -9.60 0.84
CA PRO A 103 -8.83 -10.03 -0.53
C PRO A 103 -7.53 -9.48 -1.14
N VAL A 104 -7.04 -10.15 -2.17
CA VAL A 104 -5.90 -9.69 -2.97
C VAL A 104 -6.43 -9.05 -4.25
N GLU A 105 -6.56 -7.72 -4.21
CA GLU A 105 -6.79 -6.92 -5.40
C GLU A 105 -5.46 -6.63 -6.09
N GLY A 106 -5.39 -6.85 -7.40
CA GLY A 106 -4.15 -6.56 -8.09
C GLY A 106 -4.18 -6.79 -9.59
N ILE A 107 -3.02 -6.50 -10.16
CA ILE A 107 -2.72 -6.71 -11.58
C ILE A 107 -1.68 -7.81 -11.65
N PHE A 108 -2.03 -8.91 -12.30
CA PHE A 108 -1.27 -10.14 -12.27
C PHE A 108 -0.69 -10.49 -13.64
N GLU A 109 0.56 -10.94 -13.70
CA GLU A 109 1.12 -11.63 -14.85
C GLU A 109 0.80 -13.14 -14.77
N ILE A 110 0.30 -13.70 -15.87
CA ILE A 110 0.03 -15.14 -15.96
C ILE A 110 1.35 -15.89 -16.15
N ARG A 111 1.81 -16.59 -15.12
CA ARG A 111 3.10 -17.32 -15.14
C ARG A 111 3.00 -18.66 -15.84
N ARG A 112 1.94 -19.41 -15.54
CA ARG A 112 1.64 -20.73 -16.12
C ARG A 112 0.19 -21.12 -15.89
N LYS A 113 -0.31 -22.05 -16.71
CA LYS A 113 -1.52 -22.84 -16.43
C LYS A 113 -1.09 -24.10 -15.66
N ASP A 114 -1.87 -24.50 -14.68
CA ASP A 114 -1.61 -25.65 -13.82
C ASP A 114 -2.91 -26.42 -13.56
N GLY A 115 -3.21 -27.40 -14.41
CA GLY A 115 -4.49 -28.11 -14.39
C GLY A 115 -5.68 -27.17 -14.62
N ASP A 116 -6.60 -27.15 -13.65
CA ASP A 116 -7.76 -26.26 -13.65
C ASP A 116 -7.46 -24.85 -13.09
N ALA A 117 -6.24 -24.62 -12.60
CA ALA A 117 -5.77 -23.35 -12.05
C ALA A 117 -4.87 -22.59 -13.03
N VAL A 118 -4.67 -21.30 -12.73
CA VAL A 118 -3.59 -20.48 -13.27
C VAL A 118 -2.72 -20.00 -12.12
N VAL A 119 -1.41 -19.93 -12.36
CA VAL A 119 -0.50 -19.30 -11.40
C VAL A 119 -0.22 -17.88 -11.84
N LEU A 120 -0.54 -16.95 -10.96
CA LEU A 120 -0.58 -15.52 -11.18
C LEU A 120 0.49 -14.85 -10.32
N LEU A 121 1.41 -14.11 -10.92
CA LEU A 121 2.33 -13.25 -10.18
C LEU A 121 1.68 -11.89 -10.04
N ASN A 122 1.40 -11.45 -8.82
CA ASN A 122 0.92 -10.08 -8.61
C ASN A 122 2.08 -9.10 -8.81
N LEU A 123 1.88 -8.11 -9.67
CA LEU A 123 2.90 -7.09 -9.97
C LEU A 123 3.07 -6.06 -8.84
N ILE A 124 2.19 -6.07 -7.84
CA ILE A 124 2.19 -5.11 -6.73
C ILE A 124 2.94 -5.66 -5.52
N ASP A 125 2.64 -6.88 -5.08
CA ASP A 125 3.26 -7.51 -3.90
C ASP A 125 4.38 -8.51 -4.23
N ASP A 126 4.58 -8.84 -5.51
CA ASP A 126 5.54 -9.85 -6.04
C ASP A 126 5.28 -11.31 -5.60
N LEU A 127 4.10 -11.62 -5.06
CA LEU A 127 3.73 -12.99 -4.67
C LEU A 127 3.08 -13.76 -5.83
N GLU A 128 3.28 -15.09 -5.85
CA GLU A 128 2.56 -15.99 -6.74
C GLU A 128 1.30 -16.55 -6.07
N TYR A 129 0.19 -16.51 -6.79
CA TYR A 129 -1.12 -16.99 -6.38
C TYR A 129 -1.56 -18.13 -7.28
N ARG A 130 -1.89 -19.29 -6.68
CA ARG A 130 -2.52 -20.40 -7.41
C ARG A 130 -4.03 -20.19 -7.42
N THR A 131 -4.54 -19.79 -8.57
CA THR A 131 -5.87 -19.21 -8.70
C THR A 131 -6.81 -20.11 -9.51
N TYR A 132 -8.00 -20.29 -8.95
CA TYR A 132 -9.11 -21.07 -9.50
C TYR A 132 -10.29 -20.15 -9.84
N SER A 133 -11.27 -20.71 -10.53
CA SER A 133 -12.55 -20.05 -10.82
C SER A 133 -13.68 -21.01 -10.48
N ASN A 134 -14.80 -20.46 -9.98
CA ASN A 134 -16.01 -21.23 -9.71
C ASN A 134 -16.66 -21.81 -10.99
N VAL A 135 -16.36 -21.26 -12.18
CA VAL A 135 -16.76 -21.85 -13.47
C VAL A 135 -15.68 -22.77 -14.07
N GLY A 136 -14.66 -23.10 -13.27
CA GLY A 136 -13.55 -23.98 -13.62
C GLY A 136 -12.63 -23.43 -14.71
N ARG A 137 -11.88 -24.35 -15.35
CA ARG A 137 -10.87 -24.00 -16.37
C ARG A 137 -11.38 -23.19 -17.56
N VAL A 138 -12.71 -23.13 -17.76
CA VAL A 138 -13.33 -22.41 -18.87
C VAL A 138 -13.05 -20.91 -18.77
N ALA A 139 -13.02 -20.36 -17.55
CA ALA A 139 -12.63 -18.97 -17.30
C ALA A 139 -11.25 -18.62 -17.90
N PHE A 140 -10.35 -19.61 -17.95
CA PHE A 140 -8.96 -19.44 -18.37
C PHE A 140 -8.69 -19.85 -19.82
N ARG A 141 -9.70 -20.12 -20.65
CA ARG A 141 -9.47 -20.52 -22.05
C ARG A 141 -8.75 -19.43 -22.85
N GLY A 142 -9.21 -18.19 -22.74
CA GLY A 142 -8.69 -17.03 -23.50
C GLY A 142 -7.38 -16.45 -22.97
N VAL A 143 -6.95 -16.87 -21.78
CA VAL A 143 -5.76 -16.30 -21.12
C VAL A 143 -4.51 -17.08 -21.51
N SER A 144 -3.37 -16.39 -21.66
CA SER A 144 -2.11 -17.00 -22.11
C SER A 144 -0.93 -16.58 -21.23
N LYS A 145 0.09 -17.43 -21.17
CA LYS A 145 1.31 -17.16 -20.40
C LYS A 145 1.96 -15.84 -20.85
N GLY A 146 2.28 -14.99 -19.88
CA GLY A 146 2.83 -13.65 -20.10
C GLY A 146 1.80 -12.60 -20.52
N GLY A 147 0.52 -12.97 -20.62
CA GLY A 147 -0.58 -12.00 -20.57
C GLY A 147 -0.88 -11.59 -19.13
N PHE A 148 -1.86 -10.71 -18.96
CA PHE A 148 -2.16 -10.09 -17.68
C PHE A 148 -3.63 -10.22 -17.31
N LEU A 149 -3.91 -10.24 -16.00
CA LEU A 149 -5.25 -10.19 -15.43
C LEU A 149 -5.35 -9.01 -14.45
N HIS A 150 -6.45 -8.28 -14.48
CA HIS A 150 -6.84 -7.37 -13.41
C HIS A 150 -8.09 -7.96 -12.74
N THR A 151 -7.97 -8.31 -11.46
CA THR A 151 -9.03 -9.01 -10.73
C THR A 151 -8.82 -8.93 -9.21
N CYS A 152 -9.80 -9.40 -8.47
CA CYS A 152 -9.77 -9.58 -7.02
C CYS A 152 -9.70 -11.07 -6.71
N LEU A 153 -8.86 -11.48 -5.77
CA LEU A 153 -8.74 -12.87 -5.32
C LEU A 153 -9.18 -12.99 -3.85
N VAL A 154 -9.90 -14.05 -3.53
CA VAL A 154 -10.26 -14.41 -2.15
C VAL A 154 -9.68 -15.78 -1.78
N PRO A 155 -9.28 -16.00 -0.52
CA PRO A 155 -8.69 -17.27 -0.12
C PRO A 155 -9.74 -18.38 -0.03
N VAL A 156 -9.32 -19.61 -0.33
CA VAL A 156 -10.06 -20.83 0.01
C VAL A 156 -9.46 -21.37 1.32
N HIS A 157 -9.97 -20.90 2.46
CA HIS A 157 -9.28 -21.04 3.76
C HIS A 157 -8.92 -22.49 4.15
N SER A 158 -9.70 -23.48 3.73
CA SER A 158 -9.43 -24.90 4.01
C SER A 158 -8.30 -25.52 3.16
N VAL A 159 -7.74 -24.79 2.19
CA VAL A 159 -6.66 -25.26 1.31
C VAL A 159 -5.57 -24.19 1.22
N ASP A 160 -4.42 -24.48 1.79
CA ASP A 160 -3.32 -23.53 1.82
C ASP A 160 -2.83 -23.17 0.39
N GLY A 161 -2.62 -21.87 0.16
CA GLY A 161 -2.20 -21.34 -1.14
C GLY A 161 -3.24 -21.42 -2.26
N ALA A 162 -4.50 -21.81 -2.00
CA ALA A 162 -5.56 -21.80 -3.01
C ALA A 162 -6.39 -20.50 -2.96
N TRP A 163 -6.55 -19.89 -4.14
CA TRP A 163 -7.23 -18.61 -4.32
C TRP A 163 -8.35 -18.73 -5.35
N LEU A 164 -9.44 -18.00 -5.15
CA LEU A 164 -10.56 -17.91 -6.08
C LEU A 164 -10.69 -16.50 -6.62
N ILE A 165 -11.01 -16.39 -7.91
CA ILE A 165 -11.42 -15.12 -8.51
C ILE A 165 -12.74 -14.66 -7.87
N SER A 166 -12.77 -13.41 -7.44
CA SER A 166 -13.95 -12.70 -6.96
C SER A 166 -14.26 -11.52 -7.87
N GLY A 167 -15.54 -11.35 -8.21
CA GLY A 167 -16.01 -10.23 -9.03
C GLY A 167 -15.54 -10.30 -10.48
N MET A 168 -15.18 -9.14 -11.04
CA MET A 168 -14.82 -9.00 -12.44
C MET A 168 -13.37 -9.47 -12.70
N MET A 169 -13.17 -10.11 -13.85
CA MET A 169 -11.84 -10.46 -14.36
C MET A 169 -11.66 -9.83 -15.74
N SER A 170 -10.71 -8.90 -15.84
CA SER A 170 -10.30 -8.30 -17.12
C SER A 170 -8.97 -8.91 -17.57
N SER A 171 -8.89 -9.37 -18.82
CA SER A 171 -7.69 -9.98 -19.38
C SER A 171 -7.05 -9.13 -20.45
N TYR A 172 -5.72 -9.00 -20.41
CA TYR A 172 -4.94 -8.21 -21.35
C TYR A 172 -3.84 -9.04 -22.02
N PRO A 173 -3.58 -8.81 -23.31
CA PRO A 173 -2.51 -9.51 -24.01
C PRO A 173 -1.14 -9.05 -23.53
N LYS A 174 -0.12 -9.88 -23.79
CA LYS A 174 1.29 -9.56 -23.51
C LYS A 174 1.76 -8.25 -24.15
N SER A 175 1.16 -7.86 -25.28
CA SER A 175 1.50 -6.62 -25.98
C SER A 175 1.18 -5.36 -25.16
N SER A 176 0.29 -5.45 -24.17
CA SER A 176 -0.11 -4.35 -23.29
C SER A 176 0.81 -4.20 -22.06
N ALA A 177 2.01 -4.80 -22.09
CA ALA A 177 2.91 -4.88 -20.93
C ALA A 177 3.28 -3.51 -20.35
N THR A 178 3.51 -2.51 -21.20
CA THR A 178 3.92 -1.18 -20.75
C THR A 178 2.76 -0.45 -20.09
N GLU A 179 1.56 -0.47 -20.69
CA GLU A 179 0.36 0.14 -20.14
C GLU A 179 -0.03 -0.52 -18.81
N ILE A 180 0.08 -1.85 -18.74
CA ILE A 180 -0.19 -2.63 -17.53
C ILE A 180 0.82 -2.30 -16.42
N ALA A 181 2.09 -2.11 -16.76
CA ALA A 181 3.09 -1.69 -15.79
C ALA A 181 2.80 -0.29 -15.24
N GLN A 182 2.39 0.65 -16.10
CA GLN A 182 1.98 1.99 -15.66
C GLN A 182 0.76 1.94 -14.73
N ALA A 183 -0.25 1.15 -15.08
CA ALA A 183 -1.43 0.94 -14.24
C ALA A 183 -1.08 0.31 -12.88
N ALA A 184 -0.18 -0.68 -12.85
CA ALA A 184 0.27 -1.31 -11.61
C ALA A 184 1.08 -0.33 -10.73
N LEU A 185 1.91 0.52 -11.34
CA LEU A 185 2.63 1.57 -10.61
C LEU A 185 1.68 2.61 -10.01
N GLN A 186 0.69 3.06 -10.78
CA GLN A 186 -0.33 3.98 -10.30
C GLN A 186 -1.10 3.35 -9.12
N LEU A 187 -1.55 2.10 -9.26
CA LEU A 187 -2.28 1.39 -8.22
C LEU A 187 -1.45 1.22 -6.94
N ALA A 188 -0.15 0.89 -7.06
CA ALA A 188 0.75 0.79 -5.92
C ALA A 188 1.04 2.16 -5.24
N THR A 189 0.91 3.26 -5.99
CA THR A 189 1.09 4.63 -5.49
C THR A 189 -0.16 5.11 -4.75
N GLU A 190 -1.35 4.86 -5.32
CA GLU A 190 -2.64 5.23 -4.73
C GLU A 190 -2.99 4.35 -3.51
N HIS A 191 -2.56 3.08 -3.52
CA HIS A 191 -2.81 2.11 -2.45
C HIS A 191 -1.53 1.38 -1.99
N PRO A 192 -0.61 2.07 -1.29
CA PRO A 192 0.66 1.48 -0.84
C PRO A 192 0.51 0.23 0.03
N SER A 193 -0.58 0.13 0.80
CA SER A 193 -0.86 -1.03 1.66
C SER A 193 -0.93 -2.35 0.91
N LEU A 194 -1.26 -2.35 -0.39
CA LEU A 194 -1.29 -3.55 -1.23
C LEU A 194 0.11 -4.17 -1.40
N VAL A 195 1.17 -3.34 -1.37
CA VAL A 195 2.56 -3.78 -1.53
C VAL A 195 3.03 -4.60 -0.31
N PHE A 196 2.56 -4.23 0.87
CA PHE A 196 3.02 -4.78 2.16
C PHE A 196 2.38 -6.11 2.53
N ARG A 197 1.65 -6.76 1.62
CA ARG A 197 1.26 -8.17 1.80
C ARG A 197 2.48 -9.09 1.79
N SER A 198 3.53 -8.73 1.05
CA SER A 198 4.78 -9.47 1.01
C SER A 198 5.70 -9.07 2.17
N PRO A 199 6.08 -10.01 3.05
CA PRO A 199 7.07 -9.74 4.11
C PRO A 199 8.40 -9.26 3.57
N GLU A 200 8.83 -9.80 2.43
CA GLU A 200 10.07 -9.38 1.77
C GLU A 200 9.99 -7.91 1.35
N LYS A 201 8.85 -7.46 0.81
CA LYS A 201 8.67 -6.05 0.45
C LYS A 201 8.63 -5.12 1.66
N ILE A 202 8.09 -5.58 2.79
CA ILE A 202 8.16 -4.83 4.05
C ILE A 202 9.63 -4.64 4.46
N GLU A 203 10.44 -5.70 4.45
CA GLU A 203 11.87 -5.62 4.77
C GLU A 203 12.64 -4.73 3.79
N GLN A 204 12.36 -4.85 2.50
CA GLN A 204 12.95 -4.00 1.46
C GLN A 204 12.57 -2.53 1.66
N GLY A 205 11.31 -2.23 2.00
CA GLY A 205 10.84 -0.89 2.31
C GLY A 205 11.57 -0.29 3.50
N TRP A 206 11.71 -1.05 4.60
CA TRP A 206 12.48 -0.61 5.76
C TRP A 206 13.96 -0.36 5.45
N ARG A 207 14.57 -1.22 4.61
CA ARG A 207 15.96 -1.05 4.18
C ARG A 207 16.11 0.24 3.36
N SER A 208 15.25 0.43 2.36
CA SER A 208 15.25 1.65 1.53
C SER A 208 15.08 2.90 2.37
N MET A 209 14.16 2.88 3.34
CA MET A 209 13.91 4.03 4.21
C MET A 209 15.11 4.38 5.09
N ARG A 210 15.84 3.39 5.61
CA ARG A 210 17.09 3.60 6.37
C ARG A 210 18.22 4.15 5.48
N GLU A 211 18.34 3.63 4.27
CA GLU A 211 19.32 4.12 3.28
C GLU A 211 19.02 5.57 2.90
N ASP A 212 17.75 5.89 2.61
CA ASP A 212 17.29 7.23 2.29
C ASP A 212 17.46 8.19 3.47
N ARG A 213 17.19 7.76 4.71
CA ARG A 213 17.46 8.56 5.91
C ARG A 213 18.95 8.87 6.06
N THR A 214 19.81 7.88 5.84
CA THR A 214 21.27 8.07 5.92
C THR A 214 21.73 9.10 4.89
N ALA A 215 21.29 8.98 3.64
CA ALA A 215 21.60 9.93 2.58
C ALA A 215 21.03 11.33 2.86
N PHE A 216 19.84 11.42 3.46
CA PHE A 216 19.27 12.69 3.90
C PHE A 216 20.15 13.35 4.96
N ILE A 217 20.59 12.61 5.98
CA ILE A 217 21.49 13.14 7.03
C ILE A 217 22.82 13.58 6.43
N GLU A 218 23.41 12.80 5.52
CA GLU A 218 24.67 13.16 4.86
C GLU A 218 24.55 14.47 4.06
N PHE A 219 23.41 14.68 3.38
CA PHE A 219 23.16 15.89 2.59
C PHE A 219 22.75 17.10 3.44
N CYS A 220 21.89 16.90 4.44
CA CYS A 220 21.29 17.95 5.26
C CYS A 220 22.12 18.28 6.51
N GLY A 221 23.00 17.38 6.95
CA GLY A 221 23.77 17.46 8.19
C GLY A 221 22.98 17.03 9.45
N SER A 222 21.70 16.68 9.31
CA SER A 222 20.78 16.33 10.39
C SER A 222 19.61 15.53 9.82
N ASP A 223 18.92 14.76 10.68
CA ASP A 223 17.64 14.12 10.34
C ASP A 223 16.43 15.04 10.55
N GLU A 224 16.67 16.25 11.06
CA GLU A 224 15.67 17.29 11.31
C GLU A 224 16.09 18.62 10.68
N LEU A 225 15.15 19.26 9.98
CA LEU A 225 15.25 20.61 9.46
C LEU A 225 14.06 21.44 9.97
N VAL A 226 14.31 22.69 10.34
CA VAL A 226 13.26 23.67 10.69
C VAL A 226 13.53 24.95 9.92
N LEU A 227 12.78 25.16 8.84
CA LEU A 227 13.02 26.23 7.86
C LEU A 227 11.68 26.86 7.44
N PRO A 228 11.69 28.09 6.87
CA PRO A 228 10.52 28.61 6.17
C PRO A 228 10.05 27.68 5.02
N PRO A 229 8.77 27.72 4.62
CA PRO A 229 8.23 26.79 3.61
C PRO A 229 9.01 26.80 2.28
N ALA A 230 9.32 27.98 1.73
CA ALA A 230 10.04 28.10 0.45
C ALA A 230 11.46 27.50 0.51
N GLU A 231 12.18 27.73 1.61
CA GLU A 231 13.51 27.15 1.83
C GLU A 231 13.43 25.63 2.04
N THR A 232 12.38 25.14 2.69
CA THR A 232 12.12 23.70 2.85
C THR A 232 11.93 23.02 1.50
N GLU A 233 11.10 23.59 0.61
CA GLU A 233 10.89 23.09 -0.75
C GLU A 233 12.19 23.09 -1.57
N GLU A 234 12.93 24.20 -1.54
CA GLU A 234 14.20 24.30 -2.24
C GLU A 234 15.18 23.23 -1.77
N ARG A 235 15.31 23.05 -0.45
CA ARG A 235 16.22 22.08 0.15
C ARG A 235 15.86 20.64 -0.20
N LEU A 236 14.57 20.29 -0.16
CA LEU A 236 14.10 18.95 -0.53
C LEU A 236 14.28 18.66 -2.01
N ASN A 237 13.97 19.63 -2.87
CA ASN A 237 14.21 19.49 -4.31
C ASN A 237 15.70 19.34 -4.64
N ALA A 238 16.58 20.05 -3.94
CA ALA A 238 18.03 19.87 -4.06
C ALA A 238 18.48 18.47 -3.59
N TYR A 239 17.93 17.97 -2.48
CA TYR A 239 18.18 16.62 -1.98
C TYR A 239 17.73 15.55 -3.00
N TYR A 240 16.51 15.64 -3.53
CA TYR A 240 16.00 14.69 -4.52
C TYR A 240 16.82 14.70 -5.82
N ARG A 241 17.27 15.87 -6.27
CA ARG A 241 18.16 16.00 -7.42
C ARG A 241 19.50 15.31 -7.16
N HIS A 242 20.10 15.54 -5.98
CA HIS A 242 21.35 14.89 -5.59
C HIS A 242 21.21 13.36 -5.56
N ARG A 243 20.11 12.83 -5.00
CA ARG A 243 19.80 11.39 -5.01
C ARG A 243 19.66 10.84 -6.42
N GLN A 244 18.98 11.57 -7.30
CA GLN A 244 18.81 11.17 -8.70
C GLN A 244 20.17 11.08 -9.41
N GLU A 245 21.04 12.08 -9.22
CA GLU A 245 22.38 12.11 -9.81
C GLU A 245 23.25 10.95 -9.29
N ALA A 246 23.22 10.68 -7.98
CA ALA A 246 23.94 9.56 -7.37
C ALA A 246 23.47 8.21 -7.92
N ALA A 247 22.15 7.98 -8.00
CA ALA A 247 21.60 6.75 -8.55
C ALA A 247 21.94 6.52 -10.02
N VAL A 248 22.05 7.60 -10.82
CA VAL A 248 22.52 7.53 -12.21
C VAL A 248 24.00 7.18 -12.29
N ALA A 249 24.82 7.75 -11.40
CA ALA A 249 26.26 7.51 -11.37
C ALA A 249 26.62 6.07 -10.96
N GLU A 250 25.87 5.47 -10.02
CA GLU A 250 26.07 4.09 -9.57
C GLU A 250 25.64 3.04 -10.63
N HIS A 251 24.71 3.40 -11.51
CA HIS A 251 24.16 2.48 -12.51
C HIS A 251 24.06 3.10 -13.92
N PRO A 252 25.19 3.40 -14.58
CA PRO A 252 25.22 4.06 -15.89
C PRO A 252 24.57 3.22 -17.01
N ASP A 253 24.66 1.89 -16.94
CA ASP A 253 24.02 0.99 -17.92
C ASP A 253 22.50 0.91 -17.76
N ARG A 254 21.96 1.10 -16.53
CA ARG A 254 20.51 1.26 -16.31
C ARG A 254 20.04 2.65 -16.76
N ALA A 255 20.88 3.68 -16.65
CA ALA A 255 20.53 5.05 -17.06
C ALA A 255 20.28 5.21 -18.58
N ARG A 256 20.93 4.40 -19.43
CA ARG A 256 20.64 4.37 -20.89
C ARG A 256 19.25 3.83 -21.22
N GLY A 257 18.65 3.00 -20.35
CA GLY A 257 17.29 2.48 -20.48
C GLY A 257 16.23 3.23 -19.65
N ARG A 258 16.66 3.93 -18.59
CA ARG A 258 15.80 4.71 -17.68
C ARG A 258 15.56 6.17 -18.11
N ARG A 259 16.05 6.61 -19.28
CA ARG A 259 15.40 7.74 -19.95
C ARG A 259 14.03 7.27 -20.43
N LEU A 260 13.11 7.07 -19.50
CA LEU A 260 11.69 7.24 -19.74
C LEU A 260 11.57 8.66 -20.27
N PRO A 261 11.25 8.87 -21.55
CA PRO A 261 10.99 10.22 -22.05
C PRO A 261 9.74 10.69 -21.31
N GLY A 262 9.89 11.57 -20.32
CA GLY A 262 8.74 12.19 -19.63
C GLY A 262 8.68 12.10 -18.11
N LEU A 263 9.54 11.35 -17.40
CA LEU A 263 9.63 11.43 -15.94
C LEU A 263 10.77 12.36 -15.51
N ALA A 264 10.62 13.66 -15.77
CA ALA A 264 11.09 14.61 -14.76
C ALA A 264 10.18 14.35 -13.56
N PHE A 265 10.71 13.81 -12.46
CA PHE A 265 9.92 13.78 -11.24
C PHE A 265 9.44 15.22 -11.00
N PRO A 266 8.13 15.44 -10.81
CA PRO A 266 7.65 16.78 -10.51
C PRO A 266 8.44 17.31 -9.32
N ALA A 267 8.78 18.60 -9.36
CA ALA A 267 9.36 19.23 -8.20
C ALA A 267 8.45 18.96 -7.00
N PHE A 268 9.04 18.65 -5.86
CA PHE A 268 8.32 18.59 -4.60
C PHE A 268 7.73 19.97 -4.33
N GLU A 269 6.41 20.01 -4.11
CA GLU A 269 5.67 21.18 -3.67
C GLU A 269 5.05 20.85 -2.31
N LEU A 270 5.16 21.76 -1.35
CA LEU A 270 4.49 21.59 -0.07
C LEU A 270 2.97 21.68 -0.26
N PRO A 271 2.21 20.82 0.43
CA PRO A 271 0.77 21.00 0.56
C PRO A 271 0.43 22.42 1.05
N ARG A 272 -0.65 23.01 0.52
CA ARG A 272 -1.04 24.40 0.80
C ARG A 272 -1.09 24.74 2.30
N GLY A 273 -1.55 23.82 3.15
CA GLY A 273 -1.62 24.04 4.59
C GLY A 273 -0.25 24.20 5.27
N LEU A 274 0.83 23.68 4.69
CA LEU A 274 2.21 23.88 5.18
C LEU A 274 2.84 25.15 4.60
N ALA A 275 2.40 25.59 3.41
CA ALA A 275 2.91 26.79 2.76
C ALA A 275 2.51 28.08 3.49
N GLU A 276 1.43 28.02 4.29
CA GLU A 276 0.92 29.13 5.11
C GLU A 276 1.59 29.22 6.50
N SER A 277 2.38 28.21 6.89
CA SER A 277 3.11 28.20 8.17
C SER A 277 4.31 29.13 8.16
N GLU A 278 4.69 29.64 9.33
CA GLU A 278 5.91 30.43 9.51
C GLU A 278 7.16 29.57 9.35
N THR A 279 7.11 28.35 9.89
CA THR A 279 8.17 27.35 9.76
C THR A 279 7.59 25.97 9.47
N VAL A 280 8.35 25.14 8.79
CA VAL A 280 8.05 23.72 8.57
C VAL A 280 9.16 22.89 9.19
N GLY A 281 8.78 21.97 10.07
CA GLY A 281 9.67 20.93 10.56
C GLY A 281 9.67 19.74 9.60
N ALA A 282 10.78 19.47 8.92
CA ALA A 282 10.97 18.25 8.15
C ALA A 282 11.81 17.26 8.99
N ILE A 283 11.21 16.14 9.39
CA ILE A 283 11.87 15.12 10.23
C ILE A 283 11.90 13.80 9.45
N TYR A 284 13.10 13.25 9.27
CA TYR A 284 13.30 11.91 8.72
C TYR A 284 13.56 10.92 9.85
N ASP A 285 12.50 10.22 10.28
CA ASP A 285 12.59 9.21 11.35
C ASP A 285 12.79 7.78 10.83
N GLU A 286 13.35 6.91 11.67
CA GLU A 286 13.61 5.51 11.32
C GLU A 286 12.35 4.65 11.24
N VAL A 287 11.26 5.07 11.88
CA VAL A 287 9.98 4.35 11.91
C VAL A 287 8.92 5.11 11.11
N ASP A 288 8.78 6.40 11.36
CA ASP A 288 7.72 7.21 10.73
C ASP A 288 8.09 7.71 9.32
N GLY A 289 9.37 7.61 8.93
CA GLY A 289 9.86 8.12 7.65
C GLY A 289 9.97 9.64 7.61
N LEU A 290 10.02 10.21 6.39
CA LEU A 290 10.09 11.66 6.18
C LEU A 290 8.70 12.30 6.34
N ASN A 291 8.54 13.13 7.36
CA ASN A 291 7.29 13.83 7.67
C ASN A 291 7.49 15.35 7.80
N PHE A 292 6.41 16.09 7.59
CA PHE A 292 6.41 17.56 7.63
C PHE A 292 5.40 18.08 8.65
N TYR A 293 5.83 19.05 9.46
CA TYR A 293 5.09 19.54 10.61
C TYR A 293 4.93 21.08 10.56
N PRO A 294 3.69 21.60 10.54
CA PRO A 294 3.44 23.04 10.46
C PRO A 294 3.81 23.76 11.75
N ASP A 295 4.48 24.91 11.63
CA ASP A 295 4.88 25.77 12.75
C ASP A 295 5.70 25.05 13.83
N TYR A 296 6.47 24.03 13.42
CA TYR A 296 7.26 23.22 14.35
C TYR A 296 8.31 24.04 15.11
N GLY A 297 8.85 25.10 14.50
CA GLY A 297 9.78 26.02 15.16
C GLY A 297 9.16 26.68 16.40
N MET A 298 7.87 27.05 16.36
CA MET A 298 7.16 27.63 17.50
C MET A 298 7.07 26.63 18.67
N LEU A 299 6.87 25.34 18.38
CA LEU A 299 6.89 24.33 19.43
C LEU A 299 8.29 24.08 19.99
N ARG A 300 9.33 24.12 19.14
CA ARG A 300 10.72 24.04 19.60
C ARG A 300 11.05 25.17 20.56
N ASP A 301 10.63 26.39 20.25
CA ASP A 301 10.84 27.55 21.11
C ASP A 301 10.09 27.38 22.45
N LEU A 302 8.84 26.92 22.43
CA LEU A 302 8.07 26.62 23.65
C LEU A 302 8.77 25.61 24.57
N PHE A 303 9.35 24.56 24.00
CA PHE A 303 10.04 23.53 24.77
C PHE A 303 11.42 24.01 25.24
N ALA A 304 12.11 24.85 24.47
CA ALA A 304 13.36 25.47 24.90
C ALA A 304 13.15 26.47 26.06
N ASP A 305 12.08 27.28 26.02
CA ASP A 305 11.73 28.22 27.07
C ASP A 305 10.20 28.21 27.37
N PRO A 306 9.77 27.45 28.40
CA PRO A 306 8.38 27.40 28.83
C PRO A 306 7.83 28.74 29.38
N ALA A 307 8.69 29.75 29.55
CA ALA A 307 8.34 31.07 30.05
C ALA A 307 8.10 32.12 28.94
N LEU A 308 8.29 31.80 27.66
CA LEU A 308 8.19 32.74 26.54
C LEU A 308 6.89 33.59 26.51
N PRO A 309 6.94 34.84 26.00
CA PRO A 309 5.75 35.63 25.68
C PRO A 309 5.00 35.02 24.48
N GLY A 310 3.66 35.08 24.46
CA GLY A 310 2.84 34.41 23.43
C GLY A 310 2.38 32.99 23.78
N ARG A 311 2.49 32.59 25.05
CA ARG A 311 2.15 31.23 25.57
C ARG A 311 0.83 30.65 25.09
N ARG A 312 -0.21 31.48 24.90
CA ARG A 312 -1.53 30.97 24.48
C ARG A 312 -1.48 30.35 23.09
N GLN A 313 -0.88 31.06 22.11
CA GLN A 313 -0.74 30.56 20.75
C GLN A 313 0.10 29.27 20.70
N HIS A 314 1.22 29.23 21.42
CA HIS A 314 2.10 28.06 21.48
C HIS A 314 1.41 26.86 22.15
N GLN A 315 0.67 27.09 23.25
CA GLN A 315 -0.11 26.03 23.92
C GLN A 315 -1.29 25.56 23.06
N ASP A 316 -1.92 26.45 22.31
CA ASP A 316 -3.00 26.09 21.39
C ASP A 316 -2.48 25.26 20.23
N LEU A 317 -1.31 25.61 19.67
CA LEU A 317 -0.61 24.78 18.68
C LEU A 317 -0.26 23.39 19.24
N LEU A 318 0.26 23.32 20.46
CA LEU A 318 0.55 22.04 21.11
C LEU A 318 -0.72 21.19 21.34
N ARG A 319 -1.88 21.83 21.58
CA ARG A 319 -3.17 21.13 21.64
C ARG A 319 -3.60 20.60 20.28
N VAL A 320 -3.36 21.36 19.20
CA VAL A 320 -3.60 20.89 17.83
C VAL A 320 -2.75 19.66 17.56
N TYR A 321 -1.45 19.72 17.82
CA TYR A 321 -0.54 18.57 17.66
C TYR A 321 -0.98 17.34 18.44
N LEU A 322 -1.54 17.50 19.65
CA LEU A 322 -2.06 16.37 20.42
C LEU A 322 -3.37 15.79 19.86
N ARG A 323 -4.21 16.57 19.18
CA ARG A 323 -5.56 16.15 18.75
C ARG A 323 -5.63 15.72 17.29
N GLU A 324 -4.87 16.39 16.43
CA GLU A 324 -4.93 16.20 14.99
C GLU A 324 -4.47 14.78 14.62
N GLU A 325 -5.27 14.07 13.83
CA GLU A 325 -4.96 12.71 13.39
C GLU A 325 -3.91 12.68 12.27
N SER A 326 -3.74 13.77 11.53
CA SER A 326 -2.69 13.88 10.51
C SER A 326 -1.28 14.04 11.09
N ILE A 327 -1.15 14.32 12.40
CA ILE A 327 0.14 14.54 13.06
C ILE A 327 0.46 13.31 13.93
N ALA A 328 1.51 12.57 13.58
CA ALA A 328 2.00 11.45 14.39
C ALA A 328 2.51 11.88 15.78
N PRO A 329 2.73 10.96 16.73
CA PRO A 329 3.35 11.28 18.02
C PRO A 329 4.81 11.74 17.93
N LEU A 330 5.51 11.43 16.83
CA LEU A 330 6.93 11.71 16.59
C LEU A 330 7.41 13.11 17.02
N PRO A 331 6.84 14.23 16.53
CA PRO A 331 7.34 15.57 16.84
C PRO A 331 7.32 15.84 18.34
N LEU A 332 6.34 15.30 19.08
CA LEU A 332 6.24 15.48 20.53
C LEU A 332 7.29 14.66 21.27
N ARG A 333 7.57 13.42 20.83
CA ARG A 333 8.66 12.61 21.36
C ARG A 333 10.02 13.26 21.12
N ARG A 334 10.24 13.80 19.92
CA ARG A 334 11.49 14.50 19.55
C ARG A 334 11.70 15.75 20.41
N LEU A 335 10.68 16.59 20.55
CA LEU A 335 10.73 17.78 21.41
C LEU A 335 10.99 17.42 22.88
N ALA A 336 10.33 16.39 23.39
CA ALA A 336 10.55 15.92 24.76
C ALA A 336 11.98 15.40 24.99
N ALA A 337 12.50 14.60 24.05
CA ALA A 337 13.86 14.07 24.13
C ALA A 337 14.93 15.16 23.99
N ALA A 338 14.68 16.19 23.17
CA ALA A 338 15.58 17.33 23.02
C ALA A 338 15.57 18.27 24.24
N HIS A 339 14.49 18.28 25.00
CA HIS A 339 14.26 19.21 26.11
C HIS A 339 13.78 18.51 27.41
N PRO A 340 14.58 17.57 27.97
CA PRO A 340 14.16 16.79 29.13
C PRO A 340 13.98 17.63 30.40
N GLU A 341 14.71 18.74 30.52
CA GLU A 341 14.66 19.66 31.68
C GLU A 341 13.34 20.45 31.76
N THR A 342 12.70 20.71 30.62
CA THR A 342 11.57 21.66 30.50
C THR A 342 10.26 21.01 30.05
N VAL A 343 10.31 19.83 29.43
CA VAL A 343 9.15 19.10 28.92
C VAL A 343 8.04 18.93 29.96
N ASP A 344 8.42 18.58 31.18
CA ASP A 344 7.50 18.42 32.30
C ASP A 344 6.71 19.70 32.59
N GLU A 345 7.39 20.84 32.63
CA GLU A 345 6.76 22.13 32.88
C GLU A 345 5.77 22.50 31.77
N VAL A 346 6.13 22.26 30.51
CA VAL A 346 5.27 22.50 29.35
C VAL A 346 3.97 21.69 29.49
N PHE A 347 4.06 20.39 29.74
CA PHE A 347 2.88 19.53 29.82
C PHE A 347 2.08 19.72 31.12
N ARG A 348 2.71 19.98 32.27
CA ARG A 348 2.01 20.33 33.52
C ARG A 348 1.12 21.56 33.33
N LYS A 349 1.65 22.60 32.67
CA LYS A 349 0.92 23.82 32.32
C LYS A 349 -0.21 23.54 31.32
N LEU A 350 0.08 22.80 30.26
CA LEU A 350 -0.89 22.48 29.20
C LEU A 350 -2.09 21.67 29.72
N LEU A 351 -1.81 20.63 30.51
CA LEU A 351 -2.78 19.66 31.01
C LEU A 351 -3.42 20.09 32.33
N ARG A 352 -2.87 21.13 32.99
CA ARG A 352 -3.21 21.56 34.36
C ARG A 352 -3.10 20.42 35.37
N LYS A 353 -2.04 19.62 35.23
CA LYS A 353 -1.75 18.45 36.09
C LYS A 353 -0.35 18.60 36.69
N PRO A 354 -0.21 19.04 37.95
CA PRO A 354 1.10 19.31 38.55
C PRO A 354 1.97 18.06 38.74
N GLY A 355 1.35 16.89 38.94
CA GLY A 355 2.06 15.60 39.05
C GLY A 355 2.42 14.94 37.72
N PHE A 356 2.24 15.62 36.58
CA PHE A 356 2.65 15.06 35.28
C PHE A 356 4.18 15.06 35.16
N THR A 357 4.71 13.98 34.62
CA THR A 357 6.11 13.75 34.26
C THR A 357 6.12 13.06 32.90
N TRP A 358 6.95 13.52 31.96
CA TRP A 358 6.98 12.96 30.62
C TRP A 358 7.42 11.49 30.62
N ASP A 359 8.44 11.17 31.41
CA ASP A 359 9.00 9.81 31.49
C ASP A 359 7.98 8.76 31.95
N GLU A 360 7.09 9.11 32.91
CA GLU A 360 6.09 8.17 33.43
C GLU A 360 4.76 8.23 32.66
N HIS A 361 4.37 9.42 32.18
CA HIS A 361 3.01 9.67 31.69
C HIS A 361 2.93 10.02 30.19
N GLY A 362 4.05 10.31 29.54
CA GLY A 362 4.11 10.78 28.15
C GLY A 362 3.54 9.78 27.16
N GLU A 363 3.98 8.53 27.21
CA GLU A 363 3.49 7.48 26.31
C GLU A 363 2.00 7.16 26.54
N GLU A 364 1.54 7.13 27.80
CA GLU A 364 0.11 6.94 28.10
C GLU A 364 -0.72 8.10 27.53
N LEU A 365 -0.23 9.34 27.66
CA LEU A 365 -0.87 10.51 27.08
C LEU A 365 -1.00 10.38 25.56
N LEU A 366 0.08 9.99 24.88
CA LEU A 366 0.10 9.83 23.42
C LEU A 366 -0.84 8.71 22.98
N ARG A 367 -0.83 7.54 23.65
CA ARG A 367 -1.77 6.44 23.36
C ARG A 367 -3.22 6.83 23.51
N ARG A 368 -3.56 7.59 24.56
CA ARG A 368 -4.93 8.07 24.76
C ARG A 368 -5.35 9.12 23.72
N ARG A 369 -4.42 9.97 23.30
CA ARG A 369 -4.71 11.10 22.39
C ARG A 369 -4.65 10.73 20.92
N LYS A 370 -3.85 9.71 20.57
CA LYS A 370 -3.62 9.25 19.20
C LYS A 370 -3.79 7.73 19.11
N PRO A 371 -4.95 7.16 19.51
CA PRO A 371 -5.15 5.71 19.51
C PRO A 371 -4.93 5.10 18.12
N TRP A 372 -5.37 5.79 17.06
CA TRP A 372 -5.18 5.40 15.66
C TRP A 372 -3.74 5.03 15.30
N TYR A 373 -2.75 5.68 15.91
CA TYR A 373 -1.33 5.44 15.63
C TYR A 373 -0.87 4.09 16.20
N TYR A 374 -1.49 3.63 17.30
CA TYR A 374 -1.11 2.40 18.00
C TYR A 374 -2.00 1.20 17.63
N GLU A 375 -3.04 1.42 16.82
CA GLU A 375 -3.93 0.35 16.35
C GLU A 375 -3.26 -0.59 15.35
N GLN A 376 -2.22 -0.12 14.67
CA GLN A 376 -1.52 -0.88 13.63
C GLN A 376 -0.02 -0.87 13.89
N GLU A 377 0.64 -1.98 13.55
CA GLU A 377 2.09 -2.00 13.48
C GLU A 377 2.57 -1.02 12.41
N PRO A 378 3.63 -0.22 12.68
CA PRO A 378 4.21 0.65 11.68
C PRO A 378 4.57 -0.12 10.41
N ARG A 379 4.34 0.51 9.27
CA ARG A 379 4.76 0.03 7.95
C ARG A 379 5.77 1.01 7.36
N PRO A 380 6.67 0.57 6.48
CA PRO A 380 7.58 1.48 5.79
C PRO A 380 6.79 2.59 5.08
N GLY A 381 7.27 3.82 5.16
CA GLY A 381 6.70 4.96 4.42
C GLY A 381 6.97 4.93 2.91
N VAL A 382 7.66 3.90 2.41
CA VAL A 382 8.08 3.76 1.01
C VAL A 382 7.70 2.39 0.44
N SER A 383 7.16 2.40 -0.78
CA SER A 383 6.83 1.19 -1.55
C SER A 383 7.96 0.86 -2.52
N VAL A 384 8.56 -0.32 -2.39
CA VAL A 384 9.59 -0.80 -3.31
C VAL A 384 8.95 -1.49 -4.51
N ILE A 385 9.26 -0.98 -5.71
CA ILE A 385 8.79 -1.56 -6.97
C ILE A 385 9.60 -2.84 -7.24
N GLY A 386 8.89 -3.93 -7.51
CA GLY A 386 9.49 -5.23 -7.82
C GLY A 386 10.33 -5.21 -9.10
N GLU A 387 11.28 -6.14 -9.20
CA GLU A 387 12.13 -6.28 -10.40
C GLU A 387 11.26 -6.52 -11.64
N ARG A 388 10.26 -7.39 -11.54
CA ARG A 388 9.42 -7.74 -12.68
C ARG A 388 8.60 -6.56 -13.19
N LEU A 389 8.00 -5.77 -12.30
CA LEU A 389 7.26 -4.57 -12.68
C LEU A 389 8.21 -3.53 -13.31
N SER A 390 9.42 -3.39 -12.77
CA SER A 390 10.47 -2.53 -13.33
C SER A 390 10.88 -2.95 -14.75
N GLU A 391 11.05 -4.25 -15.02
CA GLU A 391 11.36 -4.79 -16.35
C GLU A 391 10.26 -4.49 -17.38
N LEU A 392 8.99 -4.63 -16.97
CA LEU A 392 7.84 -4.36 -17.83
C LEU A 392 7.74 -2.86 -18.15
N ALA A 393 7.91 -2.00 -17.15
CA ALA A 393 7.94 -0.54 -17.33
C ALA A 393 9.09 -0.08 -18.24
N ALA A 394 10.24 -0.79 -18.23
CA ALA A 394 11.39 -0.50 -19.08
C ALA A 394 11.26 -1.01 -20.53
N GLY A 395 10.12 -1.62 -20.91
CA GLY A 395 9.86 -2.04 -22.29
C GLY A 395 10.55 -3.33 -22.74
N GLY A 396 10.88 -4.24 -21.80
CA GLY A 396 11.15 -5.65 -22.12
C GLY A 396 12.30 -5.97 -23.10
N ARG A 397 13.40 -5.19 -23.11
CA ARG A 397 14.58 -5.51 -23.94
C ARG A 397 15.53 -6.49 -23.24
N ARG A 398 15.17 -7.78 -23.17
CA ARG A 398 16.20 -8.84 -23.23
C ARG A 398 16.50 -9.09 -24.70
N GLN A 399 17.58 -8.50 -25.20
CA GLN A 399 18.17 -8.92 -26.48
C GLN A 399 18.34 -10.44 -26.42
N ARG A 400 17.68 -11.15 -27.34
CA ARG A 400 18.02 -12.53 -27.64
C ARG A 400 19.49 -12.53 -28.06
N PHE A 401 20.37 -13.02 -27.19
CA PHE A 401 21.66 -13.52 -27.63
C PHE A 401 21.36 -14.66 -28.61
N THR A 402 21.43 -14.35 -29.90
CA THR A 402 21.49 -15.34 -30.97
C THR A 402 22.80 -16.09 -30.82
N ARG A 403 22.75 -17.20 -30.10
CA ARG A 403 23.79 -18.21 -30.12
C ARG A 403 23.88 -18.80 -31.53
N THR A 404 25.11 -18.80 -32.05
CA THR A 404 25.66 -19.70 -33.08
C THR A 404 25.02 -19.68 -34.47
N ARG A 405 25.70 -19.03 -35.41
CA ARG A 405 25.72 -19.48 -36.81
C ARG A 405 27.01 -20.27 -37.02
N ARG A 406 26.87 -21.61 -37.09
CA ARG A 406 27.89 -22.52 -37.61
C ARG A 406 28.30 -22.07 -39.01
N VAL A 407 29.60 -21.95 -39.25
CA VAL A 407 30.18 -21.88 -40.59
C VAL A 407 30.31 -23.32 -41.11
N PRO A 408 29.70 -23.70 -42.25
CA PRO A 408 30.04 -24.93 -42.95
C PRO A 408 31.34 -24.73 -43.74
N GLY A 409 32.25 -25.70 -43.66
CA GLY A 409 33.53 -25.70 -44.37
C GLY A 409 33.42 -25.91 -45.90
N ARG A 410 34.39 -25.29 -46.59
CA ARG A 410 35.06 -25.55 -47.91
C ARG A 410 34.46 -26.56 -48.91
N PRO A 411 34.63 -26.28 -50.22
CA PRO A 411 35.80 -26.75 -51.02
C PRO A 411 36.39 -25.59 -51.86
N GLY A 412 37.63 -25.50 -52.33
CA GLY A 412 38.55 -26.43 -53.00
C GLY A 412 39.41 -25.59 -53.97
N HIS A 413 40.66 -25.99 -54.20
CA HIS A 413 41.75 -25.37 -54.99
C HIS A 413 41.43 -25.15 -56.50
N PRO A 414 42.23 -24.39 -57.29
CA PRO A 414 43.70 -24.55 -57.51
C PRO A 414 44.60 -23.69 -56.61
#